data_AF-A0A7W1VPJ3-F1
#
_entry.id   AF-A0A7W1VPJ3-F1
#
_cell.length_a   1.000
_cell.length_b   1.000
_cell.length_c   1.000
_cell.angle_alpha   90.00
_cell.angle_beta   90.00
_cell.angle_gamma   90.00
#
_symmetry.space_group_name_H-M   'P 1'
#
loop_
_entity.id
_entity.type
_entity.pdbx_description
1 polymer ?
#
loop_
_entity_poly.entity_id
_entity_poly.type
_entity_poly.pdbx_seq_one_letter_code
_entity_poly.pdbx_strand_id
1 'polypeptide(L)'
;MNLAHVIRYLPRLLKIVVLVLFLALSPRGFSDNICESCRRDSRKVVSLSSYDGSFQRNICHHCIDNAPQCFVCMLPALKGSKTYDDNRLFCDRDFQAAIFAYEEMDRLAYQTTVDLNRAFWRFKMNFAISNVTVSLVSSATLYDLLELRFNPQQASIVGLTMTKCFDAEDKEIKLSERSKQPAGTQLRYQHDIYVANGFPEIKIKSTIAHELAHVWIHENLPFERANAIDRDTVEGFCELVAYQLMEHENAAHVRTSIRKNLYTVGQQNILIEVESGYGFNRILQWLYKGTNRRLQSADLIRQISDSPLPKQTSAVKPAVPMVQPATQTNAQPSELVAEAPQPQPASRPTTVILKGIFFGKNSSALINDLTLSEGEEQQLKLAEGFLGIKCLEIKQSSVILAVNGETKEFFVGRAPVDVVNGESK
;
A
#
# COMPACT_ATOMS: atom_id res chain seq x y z
N MET A 1 -55.89 53.47 5.67
CA MET A 1 -55.08 52.24 5.59
C MET A 1 -54.91 51.68 6.98
N ASN A 2 -55.21 50.39 7.17
CA ASN A 2 -55.36 49.79 8.49
C ASN A 2 -53.98 49.46 9.09
N LEU A 3 -53.62 50.11 10.19
CA LEU A 3 -52.30 50.01 10.83
C LEU A 3 -51.95 48.56 11.23
N ALA A 4 -52.97 47.77 11.55
CA ALA A 4 -52.85 46.34 11.84
C ALA A 4 -52.35 45.51 10.64
N HIS A 5 -52.62 45.96 9.42
CA HIS A 5 -52.17 45.28 8.21
C HIS A 5 -50.66 45.50 7.99
N VAL A 6 -50.12 46.68 8.33
CA VAL A 6 -48.69 47.02 8.14
C VAL A 6 -47.80 46.25 9.11
N ILE A 7 -48.22 46.10 10.37
CA ILE A 7 -47.47 45.39 11.42
C ILE A 7 -47.25 43.91 11.06
N ARG A 8 -48.20 43.29 10.35
CA ARG A 8 -48.12 41.87 9.96
C ARG A 8 -47.04 41.56 8.92
N TYR A 9 -46.62 42.54 8.10
CA TYR A 9 -45.62 42.33 7.04
C TYR A 9 -44.23 42.87 7.41
N LEU A 10 -44.10 43.64 8.49
CA LEU A 10 -42.84 44.16 9.00
C LEU A 10 -41.74 43.09 9.18
N PRO A 11 -41.98 41.89 9.76
CA PRO A 11 -40.94 40.87 9.89
C PRO A 11 -40.53 40.24 8.54
N ARG A 12 -41.41 40.24 7.53
CA ARG A 12 -41.07 39.76 6.17
C ARG A 12 -40.21 40.78 5.43
N LEU A 13 -40.55 42.07 5.53
CA LEU A 13 -39.74 43.15 4.98
C LEU A 13 -38.36 43.21 5.64
N LEU A 14 -38.28 43.04 6.95
CA LEU A 14 -37.00 43.01 7.67
C LEU A 14 -36.11 41.84 7.19
N LYS A 15 -36.67 40.65 7.00
CA LYS A 15 -35.92 39.50 6.45
C LYS A 15 -35.41 39.75 5.03
N ILE A 16 -36.20 40.41 4.18
CA ILE A 16 -35.79 40.77 2.82
C ILE A 16 -34.66 41.81 2.87
N VAL A 17 -34.78 42.84 3.72
CA VAL A 17 -33.74 43.85 3.88
C VAL A 17 -32.44 43.26 4.41
N VAL A 18 -32.49 42.35 5.40
CA VAL A 18 -31.31 41.66 5.92
C VAL A 18 -30.66 40.76 4.85
N LEU A 19 -31.46 40.04 4.06
CA LEU A 19 -30.96 39.22 2.95
C LEU A 19 -30.28 40.08 1.87
N VAL A 20 -30.88 41.21 1.50
CA VAL A 20 -30.33 42.15 0.52
C VAL A 20 -29.06 42.81 1.06
N LEU A 21 -29.00 43.15 2.34
CA LEU A 21 -27.77 43.65 2.99
C LEU A 21 -26.67 42.58 3.00
N PHE A 22 -26.99 41.32 3.29
CA PHE A 22 -26.02 40.21 3.25
C PHE A 22 -25.48 39.98 1.84
N LEU A 23 -26.32 40.09 0.81
CA LEU A 23 -25.92 39.98 -0.58
C LEU A 23 -25.08 41.19 -1.04
N ALA A 24 -25.46 42.40 -0.62
CA ALA A 24 -24.74 43.64 -0.95
C ALA A 24 -23.41 43.79 -0.18
N LEU A 25 -23.29 43.16 0.99
CA LEU A 25 -22.05 43.05 1.78
C LEU A 25 -21.23 41.81 1.42
N SER A 26 -21.61 41.05 0.38
CA SER A 26 -20.71 40.03 -0.16
C SER A 26 -19.38 40.72 -0.47
N PRO A 27 -18.27 40.31 0.17
CA PRO A 27 -16.99 40.97 -0.03
C PRO A 27 -16.71 41.01 -1.53
N ARG A 28 -16.58 42.23 -2.07
CA ARG A 28 -16.11 42.44 -3.45
C ARG A 28 -14.89 41.53 -3.61
N GLY A 29 -14.95 40.67 -4.63
CA GLY A 29 -14.03 39.55 -4.82
C GLY A 29 -12.61 39.94 -4.44
N PHE A 30 -12.01 39.16 -3.53
CA PHE A 30 -10.59 39.22 -3.23
C PHE A 30 -9.84 39.38 -4.55
N SER A 31 -9.02 40.42 -4.67
CA SER A 31 -8.36 40.74 -5.93
C SER A 31 -7.59 39.51 -6.43
N ASP A 32 -7.88 39.06 -7.65
CA ASP A 32 -7.18 37.98 -8.35
C ASP A 32 -5.68 38.25 -8.56
N ASN A 33 -5.15 39.36 -8.06
CA ASN A 33 -3.78 39.84 -8.26
C ASN A 33 -2.82 39.50 -7.11
N ILE A 34 -3.26 38.82 -6.05
CA ILE A 34 -2.35 38.48 -4.94
C ILE A 34 -1.56 37.21 -5.29
N CYS A 35 -0.23 37.32 -5.34
CA CYS A 35 0.62 36.15 -5.50
C CYS A 35 0.60 35.28 -4.24
N GLU A 36 0.24 34.00 -4.39
CA GLU A 36 0.16 33.05 -3.28
C GLU A 36 1.53 32.62 -2.74
N SER A 37 2.61 32.81 -3.50
CA SER A 37 3.98 32.49 -3.08
C SER A 37 4.62 33.58 -2.22
N CYS A 38 4.55 34.85 -2.63
CA CYS A 38 5.17 35.97 -1.90
C CYS A 38 4.18 36.85 -1.12
N ARG A 39 2.87 36.65 -1.30
CA ARG A 39 1.78 37.43 -0.69
C ARG A 39 1.81 38.93 -1.03
N ARG A 40 2.39 39.30 -2.17
CA ARG A 40 2.39 40.67 -2.70
C ARG A 40 1.32 40.79 -3.80
N ASP A 41 0.71 41.96 -3.87
CA ASP A 41 -0.14 42.35 -5.01
C ASP A 41 0.75 42.45 -6.26
N SER A 42 0.32 41.81 -7.34
CA SER A 42 0.97 41.79 -8.64
C SER A 42 -0.07 41.88 -9.73
N ARG A 43 0.04 42.90 -10.57
CA ARG A 43 -0.84 43.08 -11.74
C ARG A 43 -0.75 41.95 -12.77
N LYS A 44 0.25 41.05 -12.63
CA LYS A 44 0.46 39.89 -13.49
C LYS A 44 0.69 38.68 -12.61
N VAL A 45 -0.36 37.88 -12.41
CA VAL A 45 -0.27 36.53 -11.83
C VAL A 45 -0.76 35.52 -12.86
N VAL A 46 -0.22 34.30 -12.78
CA VAL A 46 -0.60 33.17 -13.62
C VAL A 46 -1.05 32.04 -12.69
N SER A 47 -2.16 31.37 -13.03
CA SER A 47 -2.59 30.17 -12.33
C SER A 47 -1.70 28.99 -12.76
N LEU A 48 -0.91 28.47 -11.84
CA LEU A 48 -0.07 27.29 -12.03
C LEU A 48 -0.67 26.10 -11.31
N SER A 49 -0.72 24.95 -11.99
CA SER A 49 -1.12 23.69 -11.38
C SER A 49 0.07 23.02 -10.71
N SER A 50 -0.16 22.36 -9.58
CA SER A 50 0.85 21.51 -8.97
C SER A 50 1.28 20.37 -9.87
N TYR A 51 2.44 19.78 -9.57
CA TYR A 51 3.00 18.66 -10.32
C TYR A 51 1.98 17.50 -10.51
N ASP A 52 1.31 17.11 -9.43
CA ASP A 52 0.26 16.08 -9.39
C ASP A 52 -1.12 16.58 -9.88
N GLY A 53 -1.27 17.89 -10.10
CA GLY A 53 -2.52 18.52 -10.53
C GLY A 53 -3.61 18.57 -9.45
N SER A 54 -3.30 18.30 -8.18
CA SER A 54 -4.28 18.30 -7.09
C SER A 54 -4.86 19.69 -6.76
N PHE A 55 -4.16 20.77 -7.11
CA PHE A 55 -4.63 22.14 -6.89
C PHE A 55 -3.89 23.13 -7.81
N GLN A 56 -4.37 24.37 -7.82
CA GLN A 56 -3.75 25.49 -8.53
C GLN A 56 -3.39 26.62 -7.56
N ARG A 57 -2.41 27.45 -7.94
CA ARG A 57 -2.08 28.70 -7.26
C ARG A 57 -1.84 29.83 -8.24
N ASN A 58 -2.27 31.02 -7.87
CA ASN A 58 -1.96 32.26 -8.58
C ASN A 58 -0.56 32.75 -8.17
N ILE A 59 0.40 32.67 -9.07
CA ILE A 59 1.80 33.01 -8.83
C ILE A 59 2.22 34.17 -9.73
N CYS A 60 2.88 35.19 -9.19
CA CYS A 60 3.45 36.28 -9.99
C CYS A 60 4.69 35.83 -10.75
N HIS A 61 4.96 36.43 -11.92
CA HIS A 61 6.13 36.10 -12.74
C HIS A 61 7.46 36.17 -11.97
N HIS A 62 7.62 37.14 -11.08
CA HIS A 62 8.83 37.23 -10.27
C HIS A 62 9.08 35.96 -9.42
N CYS A 63 8.03 35.39 -8.82
CA CYS A 63 8.16 34.13 -8.08
C CYS A 63 8.38 32.93 -9.01
N ILE A 64 7.78 32.92 -10.20
CA ILE A 64 8.01 31.87 -11.20
C ILE A 64 9.50 31.82 -11.57
N ASP A 65 10.12 32.97 -11.76
CA ASP A 65 11.50 33.07 -12.25
C ASP A 65 12.55 32.94 -11.13
N ASN A 66 12.22 33.33 -9.89
CA ASN A 66 13.24 33.52 -8.84
C ASN A 66 12.99 32.77 -7.53
N ALA A 67 11.77 32.32 -7.24
CA ALA A 67 11.51 31.66 -5.97
C ALA A 67 11.85 30.16 -6.05
N PRO A 68 12.40 29.58 -4.97
CA PRO A 68 12.65 28.14 -4.92
C PRO A 68 11.34 27.38 -5.01
N GLN A 69 11.39 26.17 -5.57
CA GLN A 69 10.21 25.31 -5.72
C GLN A 69 9.99 24.48 -4.45
N CYS A 70 8.72 24.26 -4.11
CA CYS A 70 8.34 23.27 -3.12
C CYS A 70 8.72 21.86 -3.61
N PHE A 71 9.35 21.07 -2.75
CA PHE A 71 9.79 19.70 -3.01
C PHE A 71 8.66 18.76 -3.47
N VAL A 72 7.45 18.93 -2.92
CA VAL A 72 6.30 18.04 -3.20
C VAL A 72 5.52 18.52 -4.42
N CYS A 73 5.00 19.75 -4.40
CA CYS A 73 4.10 20.23 -5.45
C CYS A 73 4.80 20.92 -6.63
N MET A 74 6.12 21.16 -6.54
CA MET A 74 6.95 21.86 -7.53
C MET A 74 6.56 23.32 -7.82
N LEU A 75 5.62 23.89 -7.06
CA LEU A 75 5.25 25.30 -7.20
C LEU A 75 6.20 26.21 -6.42
N PRO A 76 6.44 27.45 -6.89
CA PRO A 76 7.30 28.40 -6.17
C PRO A 76 6.82 28.70 -4.75
N ALA A 77 7.71 28.62 -3.76
CA ALA A 77 7.42 28.76 -2.34
C ALA A 77 8.42 29.71 -1.66
N LEU A 78 8.02 30.98 -1.48
CA LEU A 78 8.87 32.01 -0.87
C LEU A 78 8.46 32.31 0.59
N LYS A 79 7.26 32.84 0.80
CA LYS A 79 6.81 33.27 2.13
C LYS A 79 6.11 32.11 2.83
N GLY A 80 6.56 31.79 4.04
CA GLY A 80 6.06 30.62 4.78
C GLY A 80 6.63 29.30 4.25
N SER A 81 7.74 29.32 3.50
CA SER A 81 8.42 28.07 3.22
C SER A 81 9.08 27.52 4.50
N LYS A 82 9.15 26.19 4.57
CA LYS A 82 9.83 25.45 5.63
C LYS A 82 10.94 24.63 5.01
N THR A 83 12.09 24.60 5.65
CA THR A 83 13.21 23.75 5.25
C THR A 83 13.33 22.61 6.24
N TYR A 84 13.47 21.39 5.73
CA TYR A 84 13.72 20.20 6.55
C TYR A 84 15.23 19.95 6.70
N ASP A 85 15.63 19.02 7.56
CA ASP A 85 17.04 18.79 7.94
C ASP A 85 17.94 18.41 6.74
N ASP A 86 17.36 17.82 5.69
CA ASP A 86 18.04 17.46 4.45
C ASP A 86 17.99 18.58 3.37
N ASN A 87 17.70 19.82 3.78
CA ASN A 87 17.61 21.02 2.95
C ASN A 87 16.48 21.03 1.90
N ARG A 88 15.54 20.07 1.97
CA ARG A 88 14.32 20.15 1.14
C ARG A 88 13.45 21.31 1.59
N LEU A 89 12.94 22.05 0.61
CA LEU A 89 12.09 23.22 0.83
C LEU A 89 10.64 22.85 0.57
N PHE A 90 9.76 23.17 1.51
CA PHE A 90 8.33 22.87 1.44
C PHE A 90 7.54 24.17 1.49
N CYS A 91 6.41 24.24 0.78
CA CYS A 91 5.40 25.24 1.08
C CYS A 91 4.65 24.83 2.36
N ASP A 92 4.08 25.80 3.09
CA ASP A 92 3.34 25.56 4.34
C ASP A 92 2.37 24.37 4.23
N ARG A 93 1.56 24.31 3.17
CA ARG A 93 0.58 23.24 3.01
C ARG A 93 1.22 21.85 2.91
N ASP A 94 2.24 21.71 2.08
CA ASP A 94 2.88 20.41 1.86
C ASP A 94 3.69 19.99 3.08
N PHE A 95 4.28 20.94 3.80
CA PHE A 95 4.95 20.66 5.07
C PHE A 95 3.97 20.10 6.12
N GLN A 96 2.76 20.67 6.22
CA GLN A 96 1.73 20.20 7.17
C GLN A 96 1.14 18.84 6.78
N ALA A 97 1.09 18.52 5.49
CA ALA A 97 0.57 17.24 5.02
C ALA A 97 1.63 16.12 5.01
N ALA A 98 2.91 16.47 5.10
CA ALA A 98 4.01 15.54 4.96
C ALA A 98 4.24 14.70 6.21
N ILE A 99 4.49 13.40 6.01
CA ILE A 99 4.89 12.49 7.08
C ILE A 99 6.40 12.53 7.25
N PHE A 100 6.85 12.87 8.46
CA PHE A 100 8.27 12.91 8.82
C PHE A 100 8.65 11.89 9.91
N ALA A 101 7.68 11.37 10.65
CA ALA A 101 7.90 10.49 11.80
C ALA A 101 7.70 9.00 11.45
N TYR A 102 8.51 8.14 12.08
CA TYR A 102 8.54 6.69 11.85
C TYR A 102 7.29 5.95 12.32
N GLU A 103 6.66 6.41 13.41
CA GLU A 103 5.56 5.70 14.07
C GLU A 103 4.32 5.54 13.18
N GLU A 104 4.14 6.42 12.21
CA GLU A 104 3.04 6.34 11.24
C GLU A 104 3.30 5.27 10.16
N MET A 105 4.56 4.85 9.98
CA MET A 105 4.95 4.02 8.84
C MET A 105 4.47 2.57 8.95
N ASP A 106 4.59 1.94 10.12
CA ASP A 106 4.16 0.54 10.29
C ASP A 106 2.66 0.39 10.06
N ARG A 107 1.88 1.32 10.62
CA ARG A 107 0.44 1.40 10.40
C ARG A 107 0.14 1.58 8.91
N LEU A 108 0.88 2.47 8.24
CA LEU A 108 0.64 2.79 6.84
C LEU A 108 1.01 1.64 5.91
N ALA A 109 2.11 0.95 6.19
CA ALA A 109 2.53 -0.25 5.49
C ALA A 109 1.50 -1.36 5.63
N TYR A 110 1.08 -1.66 6.87
CA TYR A 110 0.05 -2.65 7.13
C TYR A 110 -1.27 -2.33 6.39
N GLN A 111 -1.73 -1.09 6.51
CA GLN A 111 -2.96 -0.65 5.84
C GLN A 111 -2.84 -0.77 4.33
N THR A 112 -1.71 -0.37 3.75
CA THR A 112 -1.45 -0.49 2.31
C THR A 112 -1.49 -1.95 1.86
N THR A 113 -0.89 -2.86 2.63
CA THR A 113 -0.94 -4.30 2.34
C THR A 113 -2.37 -4.85 2.40
N VAL A 114 -3.16 -4.47 3.41
CA VAL A 114 -4.57 -4.87 3.52
C VAL A 114 -5.37 -4.36 2.32
N ASP A 115 -5.18 -3.10 1.94
CA ASP A 115 -5.92 -2.50 0.83
C ASP A 115 -5.50 -3.08 -0.52
N LEU A 116 -4.21 -3.41 -0.71
CA LEU A 116 -3.74 -4.16 -1.88
C LEU A 116 -4.35 -5.57 -1.95
N ASN A 117 -4.31 -6.32 -0.85
CA ASN A 117 -4.92 -7.65 -0.81
C ASN A 117 -6.43 -7.58 -1.10
N ARG A 118 -7.12 -6.54 -0.63
CA ARG A 118 -8.52 -6.26 -0.98
C ARG A 118 -8.68 -5.85 -2.44
N ALA A 119 -7.78 -5.06 -3.03
CA ALA A 119 -7.90 -4.63 -4.43
C ALA A 119 -7.64 -5.79 -5.41
N PHE A 120 -6.72 -6.71 -5.04
CA PHE A 120 -6.24 -7.77 -5.92
C PHE A 120 -6.72 -9.18 -5.58
N TRP A 121 -7.62 -9.35 -4.59
CA TRP A 121 -8.13 -10.66 -4.17
C TRP A 121 -8.63 -11.54 -5.33
N ARG A 122 -9.32 -10.94 -6.32
CA ARG A 122 -9.89 -11.63 -7.49
C ARG A 122 -8.82 -12.24 -8.40
N PHE A 123 -7.59 -11.76 -8.28
CA PHE A 123 -6.44 -12.21 -9.07
C PHE A 123 -5.55 -13.20 -8.31
N LYS A 124 -5.90 -13.51 -7.06
CA LYS A 124 -5.10 -14.35 -6.16
C LYS A 124 -3.67 -13.83 -5.96
N MET A 125 -3.46 -12.52 -6.12
CA MET A 125 -2.24 -11.89 -5.65
C MET A 125 -2.33 -11.72 -4.14
N ASN A 126 -1.30 -12.17 -3.44
CA ASN A 126 -1.15 -11.97 -2.01
C ASN A 126 0.13 -11.19 -1.77
N PHE A 127 0.00 -10.03 -1.15
CA PHE A 127 1.11 -9.21 -0.69
C PHE A 127 1.34 -9.58 0.77
N ALA A 128 2.34 -10.44 1.02
CA ALA A 128 2.75 -10.79 2.38
C ALA A 128 3.62 -9.67 2.96
N ILE A 129 3.40 -9.32 4.23
CA ILE A 129 4.25 -8.38 4.96
C ILE A 129 5.12 -9.07 6.01
N SER A 130 4.90 -10.37 6.27
CA SER A 130 5.57 -11.11 7.35
C SER A 130 7.09 -11.20 7.21
N ASN A 131 7.61 -11.05 6.00
CA ASN A 131 9.03 -11.06 5.66
C ASN A 131 9.48 -9.74 5.01
N VAL A 132 8.70 -8.68 5.19
CA VAL A 132 8.96 -7.35 4.64
C VAL A 132 9.11 -6.36 5.79
N THR A 133 10.26 -5.71 5.88
CA THR A 133 10.45 -4.55 6.75
C THR A 133 10.22 -3.31 5.92
N VAL A 134 9.42 -2.36 6.42
CA VAL A 134 9.16 -1.10 5.72
C VAL A 134 9.66 0.06 6.58
N SER A 135 10.61 0.83 6.06
CA SER A 135 11.28 1.91 6.79
C SER A 135 11.04 3.26 6.11
N LEU A 136 10.66 4.26 6.89
CA LEU A 136 10.62 5.65 6.44
C LEU A 136 12.02 6.26 6.57
N VAL A 137 12.57 6.87 5.53
CA VAL A 137 13.95 7.40 5.56
C VAL A 137 14.03 8.78 4.92
N SER A 138 15.10 9.51 5.18
CA SER A 138 15.35 10.76 4.46
C SER A 138 15.58 10.49 2.97
N SER A 139 15.29 11.47 2.11
CA SER A 139 15.61 11.33 0.69
C SER A 139 17.12 11.18 0.46
N ALA A 140 17.96 11.81 1.28
CA ALA A 140 19.41 11.63 1.22
C ALA A 140 19.81 10.18 1.46
N THR A 141 19.23 9.52 2.47
CA THR A 141 19.49 8.11 2.79
C THR A 141 19.16 7.18 1.62
N LEU A 142 18.04 7.41 0.91
CA LEU A 142 17.72 6.61 -0.29
C LEU A 142 18.77 6.75 -1.39
N TYR A 143 19.28 7.96 -1.60
CA TYR A 143 20.30 8.21 -2.60
C TYR A 143 21.64 7.59 -2.21
N ASP A 144 22.00 7.64 -0.92
CA ASP A 144 23.19 6.97 -0.39
C ASP A 144 23.11 5.46 -0.58
N LEU A 145 21.96 4.83 -0.30
CA LEU A 145 21.72 3.40 -0.53
C LEU A 145 21.86 2.98 -2.00
N LEU A 146 21.64 3.92 -2.92
CA LEU A 146 21.77 3.70 -4.37
C LEU A 146 23.11 4.20 -4.94
N GLU A 147 24.00 4.72 -4.09
CA GLU A 147 25.27 5.34 -4.50
C GLU A 147 25.07 6.50 -5.52
N LEU A 148 23.95 7.22 -5.39
CA LEU A 148 23.58 8.35 -6.25
C LEU A 148 23.84 9.69 -5.57
N ARG A 149 24.07 10.74 -6.35
CA ARG A 149 24.14 12.11 -5.82
C ARG A 149 22.75 12.67 -5.55
N PHE A 150 22.48 12.99 -4.29
CA PHE A 150 21.23 13.62 -3.89
C PHE A 150 21.17 15.10 -4.32
N ASN A 151 20.03 15.49 -4.90
CA ASN A 151 19.66 16.88 -5.13
C ASN A 151 18.36 17.17 -4.34
N PRO A 152 18.39 18.00 -3.28
CA PRO A 152 17.22 18.28 -2.43
C PRO A 152 16.04 18.93 -3.15
N GLN A 153 16.23 19.43 -4.38
CA GLN A 153 15.16 20.04 -5.18
C GLN A 153 14.68 19.10 -6.30
N GLN A 154 15.26 17.91 -6.44
CA GLN A 154 14.96 16.94 -7.49
C GLN A 154 15.07 15.51 -6.95
N ALA A 155 14.07 15.07 -6.19
CA ALA A 155 13.95 13.65 -5.85
C ALA A 155 13.27 12.90 -7.00
N SER A 156 14.04 12.14 -7.76
CA SER A 156 13.54 11.18 -8.73
C SER A 156 13.19 9.83 -8.11
N ILE A 157 13.70 9.56 -6.90
CA ILE A 157 13.56 8.28 -6.20
C ILE A 157 12.85 8.54 -4.88
N VAL A 158 11.73 7.84 -4.69
CA VAL A 158 10.87 7.98 -3.51
C VAL A 158 10.71 6.67 -2.74
N GLY A 159 11.14 5.55 -3.32
CA GLY A 159 11.09 4.21 -2.75
C GLY A 159 12.25 3.35 -3.23
N LEU A 160 12.57 2.31 -2.48
CA LEU A 160 13.55 1.28 -2.83
C LEU A 160 13.20 -0.04 -2.16
N THR A 161 13.15 -1.11 -2.94
CA THR A 161 13.07 -2.49 -2.45
C THR A 161 14.44 -3.16 -2.53
N MET A 162 14.92 -3.67 -1.39
CA MET A 162 16.08 -4.57 -1.32
C MET A 162 15.62 -5.97 -0.94
N THR A 163 16.09 -6.99 -1.68
CA THR A 163 15.70 -8.38 -1.46
C THR A 163 16.91 -9.24 -1.16
N LYS A 164 16.84 -9.98 -0.06
CA LYS A 164 17.79 -11.05 0.31
C LYS A 164 17.13 -12.41 0.13
N CYS A 165 17.91 -13.38 -0.31
CA CYS A 165 17.48 -14.74 -0.56
C CYS A 165 18.29 -15.69 0.32
N PHE A 166 17.62 -16.64 0.94
CA PHE A 166 18.22 -17.64 1.82
C PHE A 166 17.87 -19.04 1.34
N ASP A 167 18.83 -19.95 1.44
CA ASP A 167 18.59 -21.37 1.19
C ASP A 167 17.90 -22.05 2.38
N ALA A 168 17.74 -23.38 2.31
CA ALA A 168 17.08 -24.17 3.34
C ALA A 168 17.86 -24.23 4.68
N GLU A 169 19.14 -23.86 4.68
CA GLU A 169 20.01 -23.80 5.86
C GLU A 169 20.14 -22.36 6.40
N ASP A 170 19.27 -21.44 5.96
CA ASP A 170 19.28 -20.01 6.29
C ASP A 170 20.57 -19.28 5.90
N LYS A 171 21.33 -19.83 4.94
CA LYS A 171 22.49 -19.15 4.38
C LYS A 171 22.06 -18.20 3.29
N GLU A 172 22.48 -16.94 3.40
CA GLU A 172 22.25 -15.96 2.35
C GLU A 172 22.95 -16.39 1.05
N ILE A 173 22.17 -16.46 -0.03
CA ILE A 173 22.65 -16.75 -1.37
C ILE A 173 22.41 -15.54 -2.27
N LYS A 174 23.29 -15.34 -3.25
CA LYS A 174 23.05 -14.27 -4.22
C LYS A 174 21.80 -14.61 -5.03
N LEU A 175 20.96 -13.61 -5.32
CA LEU A 175 19.80 -13.79 -6.19
C LEU A 175 20.19 -14.44 -7.53
N SER A 176 21.34 -14.06 -8.11
CA SER A 176 21.88 -14.64 -9.34
C SER A 176 22.20 -16.15 -9.25
N GLU A 177 22.29 -16.70 -8.04
CA GLU A 177 22.61 -18.10 -7.77
C GLU A 177 21.36 -18.95 -7.51
N ARG A 178 20.17 -18.34 -7.49
CA ARG A 178 18.89 -19.04 -7.30
C ARG A 178 18.68 -20.16 -8.32
N SER A 179 19.00 -19.95 -9.59
CA SER A 179 18.87 -21.00 -10.64
C SER A 179 19.82 -22.18 -10.46
N LYS A 180 20.85 -22.04 -9.62
CA LYS A 180 21.81 -23.12 -9.32
C LYS A 180 21.30 -24.04 -8.21
N GLN A 181 20.25 -23.64 -7.50
CA GLN A 181 19.66 -24.44 -6.44
C GLN A 181 18.91 -25.64 -7.03
N PRO A 182 18.94 -26.81 -6.36
CA PRO A 182 18.19 -27.97 -6.79
C PRO A 182 16.71 -27.65 -7.00
N ALA A 183 16.10 -28.27 -8.02
CA ALA A 183 14.67 -28.14 -8.25
C ALA A 183 13.88 -28.56 -6.99
N GLY A 184 12.94 -27.73 -6.57
CA GLY A 184 12.15 -27.95 -5.35
C GLY A 184 12.79 -27.44 -4.05
N THR A 185 13.97 -26.82 -4.10
CA THR A 185 14.56 -26.14 -2.93
C THR A 185 13.62 -25.03 -2.47
N GLN A 186 13.19 -25.10 -1.21
CA GLN A 186 12.42 -24.04 -0.59
C GLN A 186 13.36 -22.88 -0.26
N LEU A 187 13.13 -21.74 -0.91
CA LEU A 187 13.88 -20.51 -0.66
C LEU A 187 13.07 -19.63 0.28
N ARG A 188 13.77 -18.96 1.20
CA ARG A 188 13.19 -17.91 2.05
C ARG A 188 13.68 -16.56 1.56
N TYR A 189 12.77 -15.58 1.54
CA TYR A 189 13.11 -14.21 1.21
C TYR A 189 12.96 -13.30 2.42
N GLN A 190 13.80 -12.28 2.47
CA GLN A 190 13.62 -11.13 3.34
C GLN A 190 13.70 -9.87 2.49
N HIS A 191 12.77 -8.96 2.69
CA HIS A 191 12.69 -7.72 1.93
C HIS A 191 12.79 -6.52 2.87
N ASP A 192 13.59 -5.54 2.48
CA ASP A 192 13.66 -4.25 3.14
C ASP A 192 13.18 -3.19 2.14
N ILE A 193 12.06 -2.55 2.45
CA ILE A 193 11.48 -1.45 1.68
C ILE A 193 11.83 -0.15 2.39
N TYR A 194 12.45 0.78 1.67
CA TYR A 194 12.76 2.13 2.14
C TYR A 194 11.86 3.12 1.41
N VAL A 195 11.19 4.01 2.13
CA VAL A 195 10.32 5.05 1.56
C VAL A 195 10.76 6.42 2.03
N ALA A 196 10.84 7.38 1.11
CA ALA A 196 11.20 8.76 1.43
C ALA A 196 10.14 9.39 2.34
N ASN A 197 10.58 10.01 3.43
CA ASN A 197 9.75 10.92 4.23
C ASN A 197 9.49 12.24 3.48
N GLY A 198 8.72 13.13 4.08
CA GLY A 198 8.43 14.44 3.51
C GLY A 198 7.36 14.42 2.41
N PHE A 199 6.63 13.31 2.28
CA PHE A 199 5.51 13.19 1.33
C PHE A 199 4.17 13.02 2.06
N PRO A 200 3.04 13.43 1.46
CA PRO A 200 1.72 13.16 2.01
C PRO A 200 1.41 11.67 2.13
N GLU A 201 0.57 11.29 3.09
CA GLU A 201 0.17 9.89 3.36
C GLU A 201 -0.19 9.13 2.09
N ILE A 202 -1.07 9.69 1.24
CA ILE A 202 -1.55 9.02 0.03
C ILE A 202 -0.42 8.76 -0.98
N LYS A 203 0.60 9.62 -1.01
CA LYS A 203 1.78 9.42 -1.87
C LYS A 203 2.68 8.33 -1.28
N ILE A 204 2.86 8.28 0.03
CA ILE A 204 3.61 7.21 0.70
C ILE A 204 2.91 5.86 0.50
N LYS A 205 1.58 5.77 0.64
CA LYS A 205 0.81 4.56 0.30
C LYS A 205 1.06 4.10 -1.13
N SER A 206 1.00 5.02 -2.09
CA SER A 206 1.30 4.73 -3.49
C SER A 206 2.71 4.18 -3.68
N THR A 207 3.70 4.72 -2.98
CA THR A 207 5.08 4.23 -3.03
C THR A 207 5.22 2.86 -2.39
N ILE A 208 4.66 2.63 -1.20
CA ILE A 208 4.66 1.30 -0.55
C ILE A 208 4.04 0.27 -1.49
N ALA A 209 2.94 0.62 -2.17
CA ALA A 209 2.28 -0.29 -3.10
C ALA A 209 3.15 -0.65 -4.31
N HIS A 210 3.90 0.33 -4.84
CA HIS A 210 4.88 0.10 -5.89
C HIS A 210 5.99 -0.86 -5.41
N GLU A 211 6.55 -0.61 -4.23
CA GLU A 211 7.64 -1.42 -3.69
C GLU A 211 7.18 -2.85 -3.32
N LEU A 212 5.96 -3.00 -2.79
CA LEU A 212 5.36 -4.32 -2.56
C LEU A 212 5.11 -5.11 -3.85
N ALA A 213 4.96 -4.44 -5.00
CA ALA A 213 4.87 -5.12 -6.29
C ALA A 213 6.22 -5.70 -6.72
N HIS A 214 7.34 -5.03 -6.42
CA HIS A 214 8.68 -5.60 -6.61
C HIS A 214 8.86 -6.86 -5.75
N VAL A 215 8.46 -6.79 -4.47
CA VAL A 215 8.44 -7.96 -3.57
C VAL A 215 7.63 -9.10 -4.18
N TRP A 216 6.40 -8.81 -4.61
CA TRP A 216 5.52 -9.81 -5.21
C TRP A 216 6.16 -10.50 -6.42
N ILE A 217 6.83 -9.74 -7.30
CA ILE A 217 7.54 -10.30 -8.46
C ILE A 217 8.61 -11.31 -8.03
N HIS A 218 9.44 -10.95 -7.05
CA HIS A 218 10.54 -11.81 -6.61
C HIS A 218 10.06 -13.15 -6.03
N GLU A 219 8.97 -13.11 -5.28
CA GLU A 219 8.42 -14.28 -4.62
C GLU A 219 7.57 -15.15 -5.55
N ASN A 220 6.83 -14.54 -6.48
CA ASN A 220 5.77 -15.23 -7.20
C ASN A 220 6.14 -15.60 -8.64
N LEU A 221 7.11 -14.92 -9.27
CA LEU A 221 7.53 -15.29 -10.62
C LEU A 221 8.64 -16.36 -10.61
N PRO A 222 8.65 -17.28 -11.60
CA PRO A 222 9.80 -18.13 -11.85
C PRO A 222 11.06 -17.28 -12.05
N PHE A 223 12.19 -17.73 -11.51
CA PHE A 223 13.43 -16.95 -11.50
C PHE A 223 13.89 -16.57 -12.91
N GLU A 224 13.86 -17.52 -13.83
CA GLU A 224 14.22 -17.31 -15.24
C GLU A 224 13.34 -16.24 -15.86
N ARG A 225 12.06 -16.22 -15.50
CA ARG A 225 11.09 -15.26 -16.01
C ARG A 225 11.28 -13.88 -15.40
N ALA A 226 11.43 -13.78 -14.07
CA ALA A 226 11.70 -12.53 -13.38
C ALA A 226 12.93 -11.80 -13.94
N ASN A 227 14.00 -12.54 -14.27
CA ASN A 227 15.21 -11.98 -14.87
C ASN A 227 15.12 -11.73 -16.38
N ALA A 228 14.20 -12.40 -17.08
CA ALA A 228 14.01 -12.19 -18.51
C ALA A 228 13.27 -10.89 -18.81
N ILE A 229 12.32 -10.48 -17.95
CA ILE A 229 11.57 -9.23 -18.10
C ILE A 229 12.55 -8.04 -18.04
N ASP A 230 12.43 -7.08 -18.94
CA ASP A 230 13.27 -5.89 -18.86
C ASP A 230 12.83 -4.95 -17.73
N ARG A 231 13.79 -4.18 -17.22
CA ARG A 231 13.60 -3.29 -16.07
C ARG A 231 12.38 -2.38 -16.26
N ASP A 232 12.22 -1.74 -17.42
CA ASP A 232 11.13 -0.80 -17.65
C ASP A 232 9.75 -1.47 -17.53
N THR A 233 9.63 -2.74 -17.93
CA THR A 233 8.37 -3.48 -17.78
C THR A 233 8.12 -3.91 -16.34
N VAL A 234 9.16 -4.26 -15.57
CA VAL A 234 9.05 -4.50 -14.12
C VAL A 234 8.54 -3.24 -13.42
N GLU A 235 9.19 -2.10 -13.66
CA GLU A 235 8.81 -0.81 -13.09
C GLU A 235 7.40 -0.38 -13.54
N GLY A 236 7.07 -0.61 -14.82
CA GLY A 236 5.74 -0.36 -15.36
C GLY A 236 4.65 -1.19 -14.69
N PHE A 237 4.94 -2.44 -14.32
CA PHE A 237 4.00 -3.28 -13.57
C PHE A 237 3.84 -2.78 -12.13
N CYS A 238 4.94 -2.40 -11.47
CA CYS A 238 4.89 -1.86 -10.13
C CYS A 238 4.10 -0.54 -10.07
N GLU A 239 4.27 0.32 -11.07
CA GLU A 239 3.44 1.52 -11.26
C GLU A 239 1.97 1.19 -11.54
N LEU A 240 1.67 0.14 -12.32
CA LEU A 240 0.29 -0.31 -12.53
C LEU A 240 -0.36 -0.78 -11.22
N VAL A 241 0.34 -1.51 -10.37
CA VAL A 241 -0.18 -1.96 -9.07
C VAL A 241 -0.51 -0.75 -8.19
N ALA A 242 0.41 0.21 -8.08
CA ALA A 242 0.17 1.47 -7.36
C ALA A 242 -1.00 2.25 -7.97
N TYR A 243 -1.09 2.34 -9.30
CA TYR A 243 -2.17 3.02 -10.02
C TYR A 243 -3.55 2.44 -9.68
N GLN A 244 -3.67 1.11 -9.68
CA GLN A 244 -4.92 0.40 -9.36
C GLN A 244 -5.32 0.60 -7.88
N LEU A 245 -4.37 0.60 -6.96
CA LEU A 245 -4.65 0.97 -5.57
C LEU A 245 -5.17 2.42 -5.48
N MET A 246 -4.51 3.37 -6.16
CA MET A 246 -4.94 4.76 -6.17
C MET A 246 -6.30 4.98 -6.86
N GLU A 247 -6.71 4.09 -7.75
CA GLU A 247 -8.06 4.06 -8.31
C GLU A 247 -9.09 3.63 -7.26
N HIS A 248 -8.80 2.57 -6.51
CA HIS A 248 -9.65 2.13 -5.39
C HIS A 248 -9.78 3.20 -4.29
N GLU A 249 -8.70 3.92 -4.00
CA GLU A 249 -8.66 5.02 -3.02
C GLU A 249 -9.27 6.34 -3.54
N ASN A 250 -9.77 6.39 -4.78
CA ASN A 250 -10.27 7.61 -5.45
C ASN A 250 -9.24 8.76 -5.51
N ALA A 251 -7.94 8.44 -5.50
CA ALA A 251 -6.83 9.39 -5.50
C ALA A 251 -6.42 9.78 -6.92
N ALA A 252 -7.31 10.46 -7.66
CA ALA A 252 -7.11 10.81 -9.06
C ALA A 252 -5.81 11.60 -9.33
N HIS A 253 -5.44 12.53 -8.45
CA HIS A 253 -4.22 13.34 -8.57
C HIS A 253 -2.94 12.48 -8.49
N VAL A 254 -2.91 11.46 -7.63
CA VAL A 254 -1.77 10.53 -7.57
C VAL A 254 -1.70 9.69 -8.83
N ARG A 255 -2.84 9.22 -9.35
CA ARG A 255 -2.89 8.53 -10.66
C ARG A 255 -2.36 9.41 -11.80
N THR A 256 -2.69 10.70 -11.80
CA THR A 256 -2.12 11.66 -12.76
C THR A 256 -0.60 11.77 -12.61
N SER A 257 -0.08 11.82 -11.38
CA SER A 257 1.36 11.81 -11.12
C SER A 257 2.04 10.53 -11.63
N ILE A 258 1.46 9.36 -11.35
CA ILE A 258 1.98 8.06 -11.84
C ILE A 258 2.07 8.06 -13.36
N ARG A 259 1.00 8.46 -14.07
CA ARG A 259 0.97 8.49 -15.55
C ARG A 259 1.99 9.44 -16.18
N LYS A 260 2.39 10.49 -15.46
CA LYS A 260 3.43 11.44 -15.88
C LYS A 260 4.85 10.91 -15.61
N ASN A 261 5.01 9.82 -14.87
CA ASN A 261 6.32 9.24 -14.62
C ASN A 261 6.97 8.77 -15.93
N LEU A 262 8.09 9.37 -16.29
CA LEU A 262 8.82 9.04 -17.52
C LEU A 262 9.77 7.86 -17.36
N TYR A 263 9.98 7.42 -16.11
CA TYR A 263 10.98 6.41 -15.75
C TYR A 263 10.74 5.05 -16.40
N THR A 264 9.49 4.67 -16.67
CA THR A 264 9.16 3.37 -17.27
C THR A 264 9.23 3.36 -18.80
N VAL A 265 9.70 4.43 -19.45
CA VAL A 265 9.74 4.59 -20.93
C VAL A 265 8.40 4.17 -21.59
N GLY A 266 7.29 4.59 -20.96
CA GLY A 266 5.93 4.32 -21.43
C GLY A 266 5.34 2.93 -21.12
N GLN A 267 6.10 1.98 -20.55
CA GLN A 267 5.58 0.64 -20.22
C GLN A 267 4.38 0.67 -19.28
N GLN A 268 4.36 1.57 -18.29
CA GLN A 268 3.18 1.78 -17.44
C GLN A 268 1.92 2.13 -18.24
N ASN A 269 2.04 2.97 -19.27
CA ASN A 269 0.88 3.41 -20.06
C ASN A 269 0.35 2.26 -20.89
N ILE A 270 1.25 1.44 -21.44
CA ILE A 270 0.88 0.21 -22.15
C ILE A 270 0.16 -0.72 -21.17
N LEU A 271 0.73 -1.00 -20.00
CA LEU A 271 0.12 -1.88 -19.01
C LEU A 271 -1.25 -1.38 -18.52
N ILE A 272 -1.45 -0.07 -18.34
CA ILE A 272 -2.76 0.52 -18.03
C ILE A 272 -3.74 0.33 -19.19
N GLU A 273 -3.32 0.57 -20.44
CA GLU A 273 -4.15 0.35 -21.62
C GLU A 273 -4.57 -1.12 -21.75
N VAL A 274 -3.64 -2.04 -21.48
CA VAL A 274 -3.89 -3.47 -21.48
C VAL A 274 -4.87 -3.87 -20.39
N GLU A 275 -4.71 -3.34 -19.19
CA GLU A 275 -5.62 -3.61 -18.08
C GLU A 275 -7.04 -3.16 -18.44
N SER A 276 -7.18 -1.95 -18.98
CA SER A 276 -8.47 -1.40 -19.41
C SER A 276 -9.12 -2.17 -20.57
N GLY A 277 -8.32 -2.70 -21.50
CA GLY A 277 -8.84 -3.37 -22.70
C GLY A 277 -9.05 -4.88 -22.55
N TYR A 278 -8.18 -5.55 -21.79
CA TYR A 278 -8.10 -7.02 -21.72
C TYR A 278 -8.20 -7.57 -20.30
N GLY A 279 -8.13 -6.71 -19.28
CA GLY A 279 -8.19 -7.07 -17.87
C GLY A 279 -6.83 -7.51 -17.30
N PHE A 280 -6.63 -7.21 -16.02
CA PHE A 280 -5.39 -7.47 -15.29
C PHE A 280 -4.93 -8.94 -15.31
N ASN A 281 -5.84 -9.92 -15.35
CA ASN A 281 -5.50 -11.36 -15.46
C ASN A 281 -4.62 -11.67 -16.68
N ARG A 282 -4.77 -10.92 -17.78
CA ARG A 282 -3.94 -11.12 -18.98
C ARG A 282 -2.51 -10.64 -18.77
N ILE A 283 -2.33 -9.57 -18.00
CA ILE A 283 -1.03 -9.08 -17.59
C ILE A 283 -0.34 -10.13 -16.72
N LEU A 284 -1.04 -10.69 -15.72
CA LEU A 284 -0.50 -11.78 -14.90
C LEU A 284 -0.12 -13.00 -15.74
N GLN A 285 -1.00 -13.44 -16.65
CA GLN A 285 -0.70 -14.56 -17.54
C GLN A 285 0.58 -14.31 -18.36
N TRP A 286 0.76 -13.09 -18.87
CA TRP A 286 1.96 -12.69 -19.60
C TRP A 286 3.19 -12.61 -18.69
N LEU A 287 3.05 -12.14 -17.46
CA LEU A 287 4.15 -12.14 -16.49
C LEU A 287 4.61 -13.55 -16.17
N TYR A 288 3.71 -14.52 -16.01
CA TYR A 288 4.06 -15.92 -15.74
C TYR A 288 4.60 -16.68 -16.95
N LYS A 289 3.99 -16.49 -18.13
CA LYS A 289 4.18 -17.38 -19.29
C LYS A 289 4.68 -16.69 -20.55
N GLY A 290 4.78 -15.36 -20.55
CA GLY A 290 5.25 -14.59 -21.68
C GLY A 290 6.72 -14.91 -22.00
N THR A 291 7.04 -14.91 -23.30
CA THR A 291 8.40 -15.14 -23.81
C THR A 291 9.14 -13.85 -24.11
N ASN A 292 8.41 -12.77 -24.38
CA ASN A 292 8.99 -11.45 -24.62
C ASN A 292 9.49 -10.82 -23.33
N ARG A 293 10.62 -10.11 -23.43
CA ARG A 293 11.19 -9.33 -22.32
C ARG A 293 10.35 -8.09 -21.99
N ARG A 294 9.86 -7.43 -23.05
CA ARG A 294 9.11 -6.18 -23.00
C ARG A 294 7.71 -6.36 -23.54
N LEU A 295 6.76 -5.62 -22.99
CA LEU A 295 5.40 -5.58 -23.50
C LEU A 295 5.32 -4.60 -24.67
N GLN A 296 4.95 -5.11 -25.84
CA GLN A 296 4.72 -4.35 -27.07
C GLN A 296 3.22 -4.29 -27.33
N SER A 297 2.66 -3.09 -27.56
CA SER A 297 1.21 -2.90 -27.72
C SER A 297 0.61 -3.73 -28.85
N ALA A 298 1.37 -3.94 -29.94
CA ALA A 298 0.93 -4.72 -31.10
C ALA A 298 1.02 -6.25 -30.89
N ASP A 299 1.93 -6.74 -30.04
CA ASP A 299 2.14 -8.17 -29.82
C ASP A 299 1.13 -8.78 -28.84
N LEU A 300 0.52 -7.95 -28.00
CA LEU A 300 -0.49 -8.36 -27.03
C LEU A 300 -1.69 -9.06 -27.68
N ILE A 301 -2.21 -8.49 -28.77
CA ILE A 301 -3.38 -9.05 -29.44
C ILE A 301 -3.09 -10.46 -29.97
N ARG A 302 -1.86 -10.71 -30.45
CA ARG A 302 -1.47 -12.03 -30.97
C ARG A 302 -1.14 -13.02 -29.86
N GLN A 303 -0.27 -12.67 -28.91
CA GLN A 303 0.21 -13.63 -27.91
C GLN A 303 -0.83 -13.98 -26.83
N ILE A 304 -1.80 -13.10 -26.57
CA ILE A 304 -2.84 -13.31 -25.54
C ILE A 304 -4.11 -13.96 -26.11
N SER A 305 -4.34 -13.88 -27.43
CA SER A 305 -5.44 -14.57 -28.10
C SER A 305 -5.15 -16.07 -28.32
N ASP A 306 -3.89 -16.44 -28.55
CA ASP A 306 -3.51 -17.81 -28.93
C ASP A 306 -3.23 -18.74 -27.73
N SER A 307 -3.05 -18.19 -26.53
CA SER A 307 -3.04 -18.99 -25.31
C SER A 307 -4.48 -19.17 -24.82
N PRO A 308 -5.03 -20.40 -24.82
CA PRO A 308 -6.32 -20.63 -24.18
C PRO A 308 -6.23 -20.09 -22.75
N LEU A 309 -7.23 -19.29 -22.37
CA LEU A 309 -7.46 -18.99 -20.95
C LEU A 309 -7.31 -20.33 -20.23
N PRO A 310 -6.46 -20.44 -19.20
CA PRO A 310 -6.43 -21.67 -18.42
C PRO A 310 -7.89 -21.93 -18.05
N LYS A 311 -8.45 -23.05 -18.53
CA LYS A 311 -9.73 -23.53 -18.03
C LYS A 311 -9.57 -23.44 -16.53
N GLN A 312 -10.40 -22.63 -15.89
CA GLN A 312 -10.46 -22.60 -14.44
C GLN A 312 -10.70 -24.05 -14.04
N THR A 313 -9.65 -24.77 -13.68
CA THR A 313 -9.78 -26.02 -12.97
C THR A 313 -10.41 -25.58 -11.67
N SER A 314 -11.73 -25.76 -11.63
CA SER A 314 -12.54 -25.64 -10.44
C SER A 314 -12.12 -26.78 -9.52
N ALA A 315 -10.94 -26.67 -8.94
CA ALA A 315 -10.50 -27.47 -7.83
C ALA A 315 -10.68 -26.60 -6.59
N VAL A 316 -11.61 -27.06 -5.76
CA VAL A 316 -11.99 -26.58 -4.42
C VAL A 316 -12.99 -25.42 -4.38
N LYS A 317 -14.27 -25.78 -4.54
CA LYS A 317 -15.39 -25.13 -3.83
C LYS A 317 -15.19 -25.33 -2.31
N PRO A 318 -15.29 -24.30 -1.46
CA PRO A 318 -15.65 -24.50 -0.06
C PRO A 318 -17.17 -24.68 0.00
N ALA A 319 -17.62 -25.93 0.05
CA ALA A 319 -18.98 -26.25 0.48
C ALA A 319 -18.99 -26.26 2.02
N VAL A 320 -19.60 -25.24 2.63
CA VAL A 320 -20.03 -25.29 4.02
C VAL A 320 -21.32 -26.11 4.05
N PRO A 321 -21.41 -27.26 4.75
CA PRO A 321 -22.70 -27.91 4.98
C PRO A 321 -23.35 -27.27 6.21
N MET A 322 -24.53 -26.70 5.99
CA MET A 322 -25.48 -26.35 7.02
C MET A 322 -26.03 -27.65 7.64
N VAL A 323 -25.86 -27.83 8.95
CA VAL A 323 -26.40 -28.95 9.71
C VAL A 323 -27.88 -28.74 9.97
N GLN A 324 -28.74 -29.66 9.54
CA GLN A 324 -30.04 -29.97 10.16
C GLN A 324 -30.40 -31.48 9.97
N PRO A 325 -31.24 -32.06 10.86
CA PRO A 325 -31.07 -33.45 11.30
C PRO A 325 -31.93 -34.49 10.57
N ALA A 326 -31.32 -35.68 10.47
CA ALA A 326 -31.81 -37.06 10.42
C ALA A 326 -33.23 -37.40 9.93
N THR A 327 -33.28 -38.21 8.87
CA THR A 327 -34.13 -39.41 8.81
C THR A 327 -33.43 -40.53 8.02
N GLN A 328 -33.49 -41.75 8.55
CA GLN A 328 -32.91 -42.99 8.02
C GLN A 328 -33.68 -43.51 6.80
N THR A 329 -33.01 -44.14 5.80
CA THR A 329 -33.35 -45.50 5.32
C THR A 329 -32.21 -46.13 4.50
N ASN A 330 -32.06 -47.45 4.63
CA ASN A 330 -31.12 -48.38 4.00
C ASN A 330 -31.12 -48.42 2.46
N ALA A 331 -29.95 -48.63 1.85
CA ALA A 331 -29.62 -49.77 0.97
C ALA A 331 -28.21 -49.62 0.33
N GLN A 332 -27.43 -50.71 0.36
CA GLN A 332 -26.24 -50.99 -0.48
C GLN A 332 -26.66 -51.98 -1.60
N PRO A 333 -25.86 -52.29 -2.67
CA PRO A 333 -24.38 -52.30 -2.71
C PRO A 333 -23.66 -51.85 -4.02
N SER A 334 -22.34 -51.67 -3.85
CA SER A 334 -21.18 -51.89 -4.76
C SER A 334 -21.01 -51.08 -6.07
N GLU A 335 -19.91 -50.30 -6.12
CA GLU A 335 -18.88 -50.43 -7.18
C GLU A 335 -17.56 -49.74 -6.80
N LEU A 336 -16.43 -50.32 -7.26
CA LEU A 336 -15.06 -49.89 -7.00
C LEU A 336 -14.78 -48.48 -7.54
N VAL A 337 -14.31 -47.57 -6.68
CA VAL A 337 -13.68 -46.31 -7.09
C VAL A 337 -12.36 -46.14 -6.33
N ALA A 338 -11.29 -45.94 -7.09
CA ALA A 338 -9.95 -45.69 -6.59
C ALA A 338 -9.91 -44.42 -5.70
N GLU A 339 -9.27 -44.56 -4.55
CA GLU A 339 -9.17 -43.57 -3.49
C GLU A 339 -8.24 -42.42 -3.95
N ALA A 340 -8.82 -41.22 -4.14
CA ALA A 340 -8.06 -40.01 -4.40
C ALA A 340 -7.32 -39.56 -3.12
N PRO A 341 -6.12 -38.96 -3.22
CA PRO A 341 -5.37 -38.51 -2.06
C PRO A 341 -6.18 -37.48 -1.29
N GLN A 342 -6.47 -37.76 -0.01
CA GLN A 342 -7.12 -36.77 0.83
C GLN A 342 -6.24 -35.52 0.94
N PRO A 343 -6.80 -34.31 0.81
CA PRO A 343 -6.04 -33.08 1.02
C PRO A 343 -5.50 -33.09 2.44
N GLN A 344 -4.16 -33.08 2.56
CA GLN A 344 -3.51 -32.94 3.85
C GLN A 344 -4.02 -31.65 4.53
N PRO A 345 -4.54 -31.73 5.77
CA PRO A 345 -4.94 -30.54 6.49
C PRO A 345 -3.72 -29.61 6.63
N ALA A 346 -3.92 -28.31 6.43
CA ALA A 346 -2.90 -27.29 6.65
C ALA A 346 -2.24 -27.55 8.02
N SER A 347 -0.92 -27.63 8.04
CA SER A 347 -0.16 -27.92 9.25
C SER A 347 -0.52 -26.90 10.32
N ARG A 348 -1.00 -27.38 11.47
CA ARG A 348 -1.32 -26.52 12.61
C ARG A 348 -0.05 -25.85 13.10
N PRO A 349 -0.10 -24.58 13.53
CA PRO A 349 1.07 -23.91 14.09
C PRO A 349 1.51 -24.63 15.37
N THR A 350 2.82 -24.84 15.50
CA THR A 350 3.47 -25.39 16.71
C THR A 350 3.86 -24.29 17.70
N THR A 351 3.86 -23.03 17.27
CA THR A 351 4.41 -21.89 18.02
C THR A 351 3.40 -20.75 18.19
N VAL A 352 3.69 -19.87 19.15
CA VAL A 352 2.91 -18.65 19.40
C VAL A 352 3.52 -17.51 18.59
N ILE A 353 2.72 -16.91 17.71
CA ILE A 353 3.14 -15.86 16.78
C ILE A 353 2.21 -14.66 16.94
N LEU A 354 2.80 -13.49 17.23
CA LEU A 354 2.08 -12.22 17.16
C LEU A 354 1.99 -11.79 15.70
N LYS A 355 0.79 -11.90 15.12
CA LYS A 355 0.52 -11.52 13.72
C LYS A 355 0.22 -10.04 13.55
N GLY A 356 -0.22 -9.34 14.59
CA GLY A 356 -0.49 -7.91 14.53
C GLY A 356 -1.02 -7.32 15.83
N ILE A 357 -0.99 -5.99 15.91
CA ILE A 357 -1.51 -5.19 17.02
C ILE A 357 -2.44 -4.13 16.44
N PHE A 358 -3.59 -3.93 17.07
CA PHE A 358 -4.59 -2.93 16.68
C PHE A 358 -4.75 -1.93 17.83
N PHE A 359 -4.53 -0.65 17.52
CA PHE A 359 -4.79 0.44 18.46
C PHE A 359 -6.14 1.09 18.14
N GLY A 360 -7.00 1.17 19.15
CA GLY A 360 -8.33 1.78 19.04
C GLY A 360 -8.83 2.21 20.41
N LYS A 361 -10.15 2.28 20.60
CA LYS A 361 -10.73 2.54 21.92
C LYS A 361 -10.33 1.47 22.95
N ASN A 362 -10.17 0.23 22.49
CA ASN A 362 -9.54 -0.86 23.21
C ASN A 362 -8.42 -1.39 22.31
N SER A 363 -7.19 -1.44 22.80
CA SER A 363 -6.09 -2.08 22.09
C SER A 363 -6.30 -3.60 22.07
N SER A 364 -5.99 -4.23 20.95
CA SER A 364 -6.08 -5.70 20.79
C SER A 364 -4.91 -6.26 19.98
N ALA A 365 -4.58 -7.53 20.23
CA ALA A 365 -3.50 -8.24 19.58
C ALA A 365 -4.04 -9.48 18.85
N LEU A 366 -3.55 -9.75 17.63
CA LEU A 366 -3.83 -10.98 16.89
C LEU A 366 -2.68 -11.96 17.11
N ILE A 367 -2.93 -13.02 17.88
CA ILE A 367 -1.96 -14.06 18.23
C ILE A 367 -2.42 -15.36 17.59
N ASN A 368 -1.64 -15.85 16.61
CA ASN A 368 -2.06 -16.87 15.67
C ASN A 368 -3.42 -16.50 15.03
N ASP A 369 -4.52 -17.09 15.49
CA ASP A 369 -5.88 -16.82 14.99
C ASP A 369 -6.83 -16.29 16.08
N LEU A 370 -6.29 -15.92 17.25
CA LEU A 370 -7.02 -15.36 18.37
C LEU A 370 -6.80 -13.85 18.48
N THR A 371 -7.88 -13.11 18.67
CA THR A 371 -7.80 -11.69 19.03
C THR A 371 -7.98 -11.55 20.53
N LEU A 372 -7.04 -10.87 21.19
CA LEU A 372 -7.00 -10.69 22.64
C LEU A 372 -6.84 -9.20 22.98
N SER A 373 -7.68 -8.70 23.89
CA SER A 373 -7.50 -7.37 24.50
C SER A 373 -6.63 -7.46 25.76
N GLU A 374 -6.11 -6.33 26.24
CA GLU A 374 -5.37 -6.29 27.51
C GLU A 374 -6.22 -6.83 28.68
N GLY A 375 -5.67 -7.78 29.43
CA GLY A 375 -6.32 -8.49 30.53
C GLY A 375 -7.09 -9.75 30.14
N GLU A 376 -7.33 -9.99 28.84
CA GLU A 376 -8.11 -11.12 28.34
C GLU A 376 -7.30 -12.43 28.34
N GLU A 377 -7.96 -13.54 28.63
CA GLU A 377 -7.38 -14.88 28.70
C GLU A 377 -8.13 -15.86 27.80
N GLN A 378 -7.41 -16.60 26.94
CA GLN A 378 -7.99 -17.56 26.01
C GLN A 378 -7.09 -18.81 25.85
N GLN A 379 -7.67 -19.88 25.29
CA GLN A 379 -6.97 -21.14 24.97
C GLN A 379 -6.56 -21.16 23.49
N LEU A 380 -5.25 -21.05 23.24
CA LEU A 380 -4.68 -21.12 21.90
C LEU A 380 -4.50 -22.57 21.46
N LYS A 381 -5.11 -22.95 20.33
CA LYS A 381 -4.97 -24.28 19.77
C LYS A 381 -3.70 -24.38 18.91
N LEU A 382 -2.77 -25.22 19.34
CA LEU A 382 -1.53 -25.55 18.62
C LEU A 382 -1.60 -26.98 18.07
N ALA A 383 -0.57 -27.39 17.32
CA ALA A 383 -0.44 -28.77 16.84
C ALA A 383 -0.43 -29.79 18.00
N GLU A 384 0.20 -29.43 19.11
CA GLU A 384 0.48 -30.31 20.25
C GLU A 384 -0.59 -30.27 21.36
N GLY A 385 -1.58 -29.37 21.26
CA GLY A 385 -2.64 -29.26 22.26
C GLY A 385 -3.27 -27.87 22.35
N PHE A 386 -3.79 -27.54 23.52
CA PHE A 386 -4.27 -26.20 23.86
C PHE A 386 -3.31 -25.55 24.84
N LEU A 387 -3.01 -24.27 24.62
CA LEU A 387 -2.09 -23.46 25.40
C LEU A 387 -2.85 -22.28 26.00
N GLY A 388 -2.88 -22.18 27.32
CA GLY A 388 -3.49 -21.05 28.01
C GLY A 388 -2.62 -19.80 27.85
N ILE A 389 -3.18 -18.74 27.27
CA ILE A 389 -2.52 -17.44 27.11
C ILE A 389 -3.36 -16.32 27.70
N LYS A 390 -2.70 -15.39 28.39
CA LYS A 390 -3.31 -14.15 28.89
C LYS A 390 -2.53 -12.95 28.39
N CYS A 391 -3.24 -11.99 27.79
CA CYS A 391 -2.64 -10.73 27.34
C CYS A 391 -2.45 -9.80 28.53
N LEU A 392 -1.22 -9.51 28.91
CA LEU A 392 -0.91 -8.67 30.06
C LEU A 392 -0.79 -7.20 29.70
N GLU A 393 -0.12 -6.89 28.59
CA GLU A 393 0.12 -5.52 28.13
C GLU A 393 0.27 -5.49 26.61
N ILE A 394 -0.34 -4.51 25.96
CA ILE A 394 -0.20 -4.28 24.51
C ILE A 394 0.60 -3.00 24.29
N LYS A 395 1.84 -3.13 23.82
CA LYS A 395 2.74 -2.02 23.49
C LYS A 395 2.74 -1.76 21.99
N GLN A 396 3.36 -0.66 21.58
CA GLN A 396 3.35 -0.16 20.19
C GLN A 396 3.77 -1.21 19.15
N SER A 397 4.78 -2.04 19.45
CA SER A 397 5.32 -3.06 18.53
C SER A 397 5.45 -4.46 19.16
N SER A 398 4.96 -4.63 20.38
CA SER A 398 5.05 -5.88 21.12
C SER A 398 3.85 -6.11 22.03
N VAL A 399 3.67 -7.36 22.44
CA VAL A 399 2.64 -7.78 23.39
C VAL A 399 3.29 -8.64 24.44
N ILE A 400 3.03 -8.32 25.71
CA ILE A 400 3.45 -9.14 26.84
C ILE A 400 2.34 -10.16 27.12
N LEU A 401 2.67 -11.44 27.01
CA LEU A 401 1.76 -12.55 27.30
C LEU A 401 2.23 -13.32 28.53
N ALA A 402 1.29 -13.72 29.38
CA ALA A 402 1.50 -14.84 30.28
C ALA A 402 1.13 -16.13 29.55
N VAL A 403 2.10 -17.02 29.37
CA VAL A 403 1.95 -18.32 28.72
C VAL A 403 2.30 -19.39 29.74
N ASN A 404 1.33 -20.22 30.13
CA ASN A 404 1.49 -21.19 31.23
C ASN A 404 2.05 -20.58 32.54
N GLY A 405 1.74 -19.30 32.81
CA GLY A 405 2.21 -18.58 34.00
C GLY A 405 3.58 -17.90 33.85
N GLU A 406 4.30 -18.11 32.74
CA GLU A 406 5.52 -17.37 32.42
C GLU A 406 5.22 -16.13 31.58
N THR A 407 5.82 -15.00 31.94
CA THR A 407 5.69 -13.76 31.17
C THR A 407 6.73 -13.71 30.05
N LYS A 408 6.27 -13.59 28.80
CA LYS A 408 7.12 -13.43 27.61
C LYS A 408 6.62 -12.29 26.73
N GLU A 409 7.54 -11.54 26.15
CA GLU A 409 7.23 -10.45 25.22
C GLU A 409 7.39 -10.92 23.77
N PHE A 410 6.35 -10.70 22.97
CA PHE A 410 6.28 -11.10 21.56
C PHE A 410 6.28 -9.84 20.69
N PHE A 411 7.05 -9.83 19.61
CA PHE A 411 7.17 -8.68 18.70
C PHE A 411 6.51 -9.00 17.35
N VAL A 412 5.89 -8.00 16.73
CA VAL A 412 5.31 -8.16 15.38
C VAL A 412 6.43 -8.45 14.38
N GLY A 413 6.25 -9.48 13.54
CA GLY A 413 7.19 -9.81 12.46
C GLY A 413 8.51 -10.47 12.90
N ARG A 414 8.69 -10.79 14.19
CA ARG A 414 9.83 -11.60 14.64
C ARG A 414 9.54 -13.11 14.53
N ALA A 415 10.62 -13.88 14.46
CA ALA A 415 10.57 -15.34 14.43
C ALA A 415 9.74 -15.89 15.61
N PRO A 416 9.04 -17.02 15.43
CA PRO A 416 8.22 -17.61 16.48
C PRO A 416 9.04 -17.93 17.73
N VAL A 417 8.46 -17.74 18.91
CA VAL A 417 9.09 -18.18 20.16
C VAL A 417 8.60 -19.60 20.44
N ASP A 418 9.53 -20.55 20.53
CA ASP A 418 9.22 -21.90 21.03
C ASP A 418 8.89 -21.80 22.53
N VAL A 419 7.64 -22.13 22.87
CA VAL A 419 7.15 -22.05 24.25
C VAL A 419 7.00 -23.44 24.89
N VAL A 420 7.27 -24.49 24.13
CA VAL A 420 7.04 -25.88 24.55
C VAL A 420 8.18 -26.44 25.40
N ASN A 421 9.39 -25.90 25.29
CA ASN A 421 10.53 -26.29 26.12
C ASN A 421 11.06 -25.05 26.83
N GLY A 422 11.11 -25.06 28.17
CA GLY A 422 11.56 -23.96 29.02
C GLY A 422 13.06 -23.59 28.90
N GLU A 423 13.66 -23.73 27.72
CA GLU A 423 15.03 -23.33 27.43
C GLU A 423 15.02 -22.25 26.35
N SER A 424 15.37 -21.02 26.73
CA SER A 424 15.70 -19.96 25.78
C SER A 424 16.97 -20.35 25.01
N LYS A 425 16.88 -20.51 23.69
CA LYS A 425 18.03 -20.43 22.79
C LYS A 425 18.16 -19.04 22.19
#